data_AF-A0A8J3R505-F1
#
_entry.id   AF-A0A8J3R505-F1
#
_cell.length_a   1.000
_cell.length_b   1.000
_cell.length_c   1.000
_cell.angle_alpha   90.00
_cell.angle_beta   90.00
_cell.angle_gamma   90.00
#
_symmetry.space_group_name_H-M   'P 1'
#
loop_
_entity.id
_entity.type
_entity.pdbx_description
1 polymer ?
#
loop_
_entity_poly.entity_id
_entity_poly.type
_entity_poly.pdbx_seq_one_letter_code
_entity_poly.pdbx_strand_id
1 'polypeptide(L)'
;MTNNAPETYPEILRGRMVDRILVSHSLSSTVEAALRHVERHRYVRSPAIVQGDSLAYFTFWRSEETAGRWQLGAIGHGPLGHHLATRIAEQIGVWNRGRTADPELLAYPTGLPMPSGMTGRVITESGIRLIVHY
;
A
#
# COMPACT_ATOMS: atom_id res chain seq x y z
N MET A 1 11.98 -29.45 9.01
CA MET A 1 11.87 -28.77 10.33
C MET A 1 10.96 -27.58 10.15
N THR A 2 9.70 -27.68 10.55
CA THR A 2 8.73 -26.57 10.51
C THR A 2 8.92 -25.70 11.76
N ASN A 3 9.34 -24.46 11.55
CA ASN A 3 9.59 -23.48 12.60
C ASN A 3 8.25 -22.93 13.13
N ASN A 4 7.56 -23.69 13.98
CA ASN A 4 6.29 -23.30 14.62
C ASN A 4 6.52 -22.66 15.99
N ALA A 5 7.47 -21.73 16.11
CA ALA A 5 7.58 -20.92 17.31
C ALA A 5 6.40 -19.94 17.34
N PRO A 6 5.63 -19.83 18.43
CA PRO A 6 4.44 -18.98 18.48
C PRO A 6 4.72 -17.52 18.11
N GLU A 7 5.95 -17.08 18.33
CA GLU A 7 6.47 -15.75 18.01
C GLU A 7 6.47 -15.38 16.52
N THR A 8 6.30 -16.37 15.66
CA THR A 8 6.23 -16.22 14.20
C THR A 8 4.80 -16.30 13.67
N TYR A 9 3.81 -16.50 14.53
CA TYR A 9 2.41 -16.49 14.11
C TYR A 9 2.04 -15.12 13.50
N PRO A 10 1.33 -15.10 12.36
CA PRO A 10 0.99 -13.87 11.64
C PRO A 10 0.31 -12.81 12.49
N GLU A 11 -0.57 -13.21 13.41
CA GLU A 11 -1.28 -12.35 14.34
C GLU A 11 -0.36 -11.65 15.34
N ILE A 12 0.69 -12.34 15.82
CA ILE A 12 1.68 -11.77 16.74
C ILE A 12 2.55 -10.77 16.00
N LEU A 13 3.02 -11.11 14.79
CA LEU A 13 3.80 -10.21 13.96
C LEU A 13 2.99 -8.97 13.56
N ARG A 14 1.71 -9.14 13.23
CA ARG A 14 0.78 -8.02 12.96
C ARG A 14 0.62 -7.13 14.18
N GLY A 15 0.42 -7.71 15.37
CA GLY A 15 0.34 -6.95 16.62
C GLY A 15 1.55 -6.04 16.82
N ARG A 16 2.76 -6.63 16.75
CA ARG A 16 4.04 -5.90 16.87
C ARG A 16 4.22 -4.82 15.81
N MET A 17 3.82 -5.08 14.56
CA MET A 17 3.86 -4.09 13.49
C MET A 17 2.94 -2.90 13.78
N VAL A 18 1.70 -3.16 14.19
CA VAL A 18 0.74 -2.10 14.54
C VAL A 18 1.27 -1.26 15.69
N ASP A 19 1.82 -1.88 16.73
CA ASP A 19 2.40 -1.16 17.87
C ASP A 19 3.54 -0.22 17.41
N ARG A 20 4.40 -0.67 16.48
CA ARG A 20 5.47 0.18 15.90
C ARG A 20 4.92 1.35 15.08
N ILE A 21 3.79 1.18 14.39
CA ILE A 21 3.14 2.25 13.66
C ILE A 21 2.57 3.28 14.62
N LEU A 22 1.89 2.84 15.68
CA LEU A 22 1.32 3.73 16.70
C LEU A 22 2.38 4.55 17.44
N VAL A 23 3.60 4.02 17.59
CA VAL A 23 4.75 4.78 18.12
C VAL A 23 5.14 5.95 17.22
N SER A 24 4.92 5.85 15.91
CA SER A 24 5.39 6.84 14.93
C SER A 24 4.30 7.70 14.29
N HIS A 25 3.04 7.27 14.38
CA HIS A 25 1.90 7.91 13.73
C HIS A 25 0.71 7.96 14.68
N SER A 26 0.08 9.14 14.81
CA SER A 26 -1.19 9.28 15.50
C SER A 26 -2.32 8.72 14.63
N LEU A 27 -2.78 7.52 14.95
CA LEU A 27 -3.93 6.88 14.32
C LEU A 27 -5.12 6.88 15.29
N SER A 28 -6.35 6.94 14.77
CA SER A 28 -7.52 6.77 15.62
C SER A 28 -7.77 5.31 15.97
N SER A 29 -8.53 5.09 17.05
CA SER A 29 -8.88 3.75 17.55
C SER A 29 -9.58 2.88 16.50
N THR A 30 -10.41 3.48 15.64
CA THR A 30 -11.05 2.79 14.51
C THR A 30 -10.02 2.28 13.50
N VAL A 31 -9.01 3.10 13.17
CA VAL A 31 -7.94 2.74 12.24
C VAL A 31 -7.03 1.68 12.85
N GLU A 32 -6.69 1.81 14.13
CA GLU A 32 -5.96 0.78 14.86
C GLU A 32 -6.72 -0.56 14.84
N ALA A 33 -8.01 -0.55 15.22
CA ALA A 33 -8.83 -1.75 15.23
C ALA A 33 -8.89 -2.40 13.85
N ALA A 34 -9.03 -1.61 12.78
CA ALA A 34 -9.00 -2.09 11.41
C ALA A 34 -7.64 -2.74 11.08
N LEU A 35 -6.51 -2.08 11.38
CA LEU A 35 -5.17 -2.63 11.17
C LEU A 35 -4.96 -3.95 11.92
N ARG A 36 -5.55 -4.10 13.11
CA ARG A 36 -5.49 -5.34 13.90
C ARG A 36 -6.38 -6.47 13.36
N HIS A 37 -7.32 -6.21 12.47
CA HIS A 37 -8.18 -7.24 11.88
C HIS A 37 -7.77 -7.65 10.45
N VAL A 38 -6.82 -6.95 9.82
CA VAL A 38 -6.40 -7.29 8.46
C VAL A 38 -5.69 -8.65 8.45
N GLU A 39 -6.23 -9.62 7.71
CA GLU A 39 -5.58 -10.89 7.41
C GLU A 39 -4.42 -10.69 6.40
N ARG A 40 -3.27 -10.20 6.88
CA ARG A 40 -2.10 -9.87 6.04
C ARG A 40 -1.13 -11.02 5.77
N HIS A 41 -1.52 -12.27 6.01
CA HIS A 41 -0.61 -13.42 5.97
C HIS A 41 -0.07 -13.77 4.56
N ARG A 42 -0.43 -13.00 3.52
CA ARG A 42 0.23 -12.97 2.21
C ARG A 42 0.89 -11.61 2.00
N TYR A 43 2.14 -11.50 2.44
CA TYR A 43 2.97 -10.30 2.37
C TYR A 43 3.05 -9.70 0.96
N VAL A 44 2.39 -8.56 0.78
CA VAL A 44 2.79 -7.50 -0.15
C VAL A 44 2.65 -6.18 0.61
N ARG A 45 3.62 -5.27 0.46
CA ARG A 45 3.44 -3.86 0.87
C ARG A 45 2.31 -3.29 0.03
N SER A 46 1.09 -3.46 0.54
CA SER A 46 -0.13 -3.15 -0.15
C SER A 46 -0.45 -1.66 0.02
N PRO A 47 -0.68 -0.92 -1.07
CA PRO A 47 -1.14 0.47 -0.98
C PRO A 47 -2.33 0.61 -0.05
N ALA A 48 -2.31 1.62 0.81
CA ALA A 48 -3.40 1.94 1.72
C ALA A 48 -3.57 3.45 1.82
N ILE A 49 -4.81 3.88 2.05
CA ILE A 49 -5.18 5.29 2.24
C ILE A 49 -5.85 5.40 3.60
N VAL A 50 -5.37 6.31 4.43
CA VAL A 50 -5.98 6.67 5.72
C VAL A 50 -6.46 8.12 5.63
N GLN A 51 -7.69 8.37 6.07
CA GLN A 51 -8.23 9.73 6.15
C GLN A 51 -9.21 9.82 7.32
N GLY A 52 -8.86 10.64 8.31
CA GLY A 52 -9.60 10.71 9.57
C GLY A 52 -9.72 9.32 10.22
N ASP A 53 -10.96 8.94 10.56
CA ASP A 53 -11.26 7.66 11.20
C ASP A 53 -11.58 6.54 10.20
N SER A 54 -10.99 6.61 9.01
CA SER A 54 -11.24 5.65 7.94
C SER A 54 -9.94 5.19 7.28
N LEU A 55 -9.96 3.93 6.84
CA LEU A 55 -8.84 3.23 6.21
C LEU A 55 -9.37 2.46 5.02
N ALA A 56 -8.68 2.50 3.88
CA ALA A 56 -8.84 1.49 2.85
C ALA A 56 -7.48 0.92 2.44
N TYR A 57 -7.45 -0.35 2.07
CA TYR A 57 -6.25 -1.03 1.62
C TYR A 57 -6.52 -1.89 0.38
N PHE A 58 -5.51 -2.00 -0.47
CA PHE A 58 -5.52 -2.87 -1.64
C PHE A 58 -5.54 -4.34 -1.20
N THR A 59 -6.32 -5.15 -1.91
CA THR A 59 -6.42 -6.60 -1.73
C THR A 59 -6.36 -7.31 -3.08
N PHE A 60 -6.01 -8.58 -3.06
CA PHE A 60 -6.00 -9.43 -4.23
C PHE A 60 -6.40 -10.86 -3.84
N TRP A 61 -7.15 -11.52 -4.72
CA TRP A 61 -7.59 -12.90 -4.52
C TRP A 61 -7.52 -13.66 -5.84
N ARG A 62 -7.53 -14.99 -5.78
CA ARG A 62 -7.66 -15.79 -7.00
C ARG A 62 -9.08 -15.67 -7.52
N SER A 63 -9.23 -15.38 -8.81
CA SER A 63 -10.53 -15.37 -9.46
C SER A 63 -11.10 -16.79 -9.48
N GLU A 64 -12.31 -16.95 -8.95
CA GLU A 64 -13.07 -18.20 -9.04
C GLU A 64 -13.67 -18.39 -10.44
N GLU A 65 -14.00 -17.28 -11.11
CA GLU A 65 -14.58 -17.26 -12.45
C GLU A 65 -13.56 -17.55 -13.54
N THR A 66 -12.32 -17.07 -13.40
CA THR A 66 -11.25 -17.31 -14.37
C THR A 66 -10.06 -18.00 -13.71
N ALA A 67 -9.98 -19.32 -13.89
CA ALA A 67 -8.91 -20.15 -13.36
C ALA A 67 -7.52 -19.58 -13.71
N GLY A 68 -6.67 -19.44 -12.69
CA GLY A 68 -5.30 -18.95 -12.84
C GLY A 68 -5.15 -17.42 -12.87
N ARG A 69 -6.24 -16.65 -12.88
CA ARG A 69 -6.17 -15.18 -12.77
C ARG A 69 -6.25 -14.71 -11.33
N TRP A 70 -5.58 -13.60 -11.06
CA TRP A 70 -5.72 -12.84 -9.83
C TRP A 70 -6.64 -11.66 -10.10
N GLN A 71 -7.57 -11.43 -9.19
CA GLN A 71 -8.40 -10.24 -9.17
C GLN A 71 -7.91 -9.28 -8.10
N LEU A 72 -7.98 -7.99 -8.43
CA LEU A 72 -7.51 -6.90 -7.59
C LEU A 72 -8.71 -6.11 -7.08
N GLY A 73 -8.60 -5.58 -5.88
CA GLY A 73 -9.64 -4.74 -5.29
C GLY A 73 -9.16 -3.98 -4.08
N ALA A 74 -10.10 -3.47 -3.30
CA ALA A 74 -9.82 -2.76 -2.07
C ALA A 74 -10.88 -3.07 -1.02
N ILE A 75 -10.48 -3.07 0.25
CA ILE A 75 -11.38 -3.17 1.40
C ILE A 75 -11.28 -1.87 2.19
N GLY A 76 -12.44 -1.30 2.53
CA GLY A 76 -12.55 -0.05 3.27
C GLY A 76 -13.22 -0.24 4.64
N HIS A 77 -12.75 0.51 5.63
CA HIS A 77 -13.23 0.54 7.00
C HIS A 77 -13.49 1.98 7.45
N GLY A 78 -14.47 2.16 8.34
CA GLY A 78 -14.86 3.45 8.89
C GLY A 78 -15.85 4.22 8.01
N PRO A 79 -16.29 5.42 8.45
CA PRO A 79 -17.34 6.21 7.78
C PRO A 79 -17.04 6.57 6.31
N LEU A 80 -15.77 6.77 5.96
CA LEU A 80 -15.31 7.05 4.59
C LEU A 80 -14.77 5.80 3.89
N GLY A 81 -14.86 4.61 4.50
CA GLY A 81 -14.23 3.38 4.02
C GLY A 81 -14.59 3.05 2.57
N HIS A 82 -15.87 3.11 2.21
CA HIS A 82 -16.32 2.88 0.83
C HIS A 82 -15.69 3.86 -0.16
N HIS A 83 -15.72 5.16 0.16
CA HIS A 83 -15.12 6.21 -0.67
C HIS A 83 -13.60 5.99 -0.85
N LEU A 84 -12.89 5.66 0.22
CA LEU A 84 -11.45 5.37 0.15
C LEU A 84 -11.15 4.09 -0.65
N ALA A 85 -11.98 3.05 -0.55
CA ALA A 85 -11.85 1.83 -1.33
C ALA A 85 -12.09 2.08 -2.83
N THR A 86 -13.10 2.88 -3.17
CA THR A 86 -13.37 3.30 -4.55
C THR A 86 -12.17 4.02 -5.16
N ARG A 87 -11.52 4.92 -4.43
CA ARG A 87 -10.30 5.59 -4.90
C ARG A 87 -9.18 4.62 -5.24
N ILE A 88 -8.98 3.56 -4.44
CA ILE A 88 -7.99 2.52 -4.75
C ILE A 88 -8.42 1.73 -6.00
N ALA A 89 -9.69 1.35 -6.11
CA ALA A 89 -10.22 0.63 -7.26
C ALA A 89 -10.09 1.43 -8.57
N GLU A 90 -10.29 2.74 -8.53
CA GLU A 90 -10.05 3.63 -9.67
C GLU A 90 -8.58 3.61 -10.12
N GLN A 91 -7.63 3.65 -9.17
CA GLN A 91 -6.20 3.54 -9.47
C GLN A 91 -5.83 2.17 -10.04
N ILE A 92 -6.43 1.08 -9.54
CA ILE A 92 -6.29 -0.26 -10.14
C ILE A 92 -6.75 -0.23 -11.60
N GLY A 93 -7.87 0.42 -11.89
CA GLY A 93 -8.38 0.58 -13.26
C GLY A 93 -7.44 1.36 -14.17
N VAL A 94 -6.84 2.44 -13.68
CA VAL A 94 -5.80 3.21 -14.40
C VAL A 94 -4.59 2.33 -14.70
N TRP A 95 -4.08 1.61 -13.70
CA TRP A 95 -2.93 0.71 -13.88
C TRP A 95 -3.23 -0.41 -14.88
N ASN A 96 -4.42 -1.02 -14.80
CA ASN A 96 -4.80 -2.11 -15.70
C ASN A 96 -4.81 -1.67 -17.17
N ARG A 97 -5.27 -0.44 -17.46
CA ARG A 97 -5.25 0.14 -18.82
C ARG A 97 -3.83 0.42 -19.31
N GLY A 98 -2.95 0.89 -18.42
CA GLY A 98 -1.55 1.21 -18.73
C GLY A 98 -0.56 0.09 -18.39
N ARG A 99 -1.00 -1.17 -18.28
CA ARG A 99 -0.17 -2.24 -17.69
C ARG A 99 1.11 -2.59 -18.49
N THR A 100 1.20 -2.13 -19.73
CA THR A 100 2.37 -2.31 -20.61
C THR A 100 3.20 -1.04 -20.75
N ALA A 101 2.89 0.01 -19.99
CA ALA A 101 3.76 1.18 -19.91
C ALA A 101 5.11 0.76 -19.32
N ASP A 102 6.19 1.29 -19.87
CA ASP A 102 7.57 1.03 -19.45
C ASP A 102 8.22 2.34 -19.00
N PRO A 103 7.84 2.86 -17.81
CA PRO A 103 8.33 4.15 -17.36
C PRO A 103 9.80 4.06 -16.92
N GLU A 104 10.60 5.05 -17.30
CA GLU A 104 11.95 5.21 -16.75
C GLU A 104 11.85 5.91 -15.38
N LEU A 105 12.44 5.28 -14.35
CA LEU A 105 12.56 5.86 -13.01
C LEU A 105 14.01 6.25 -12.73
N LEU A 106 14.25 7.55 -12.59
CA LEU A 106 15.53 8.09 -12.17
C LEU A 106 15.46 8.48 -10.68
N ALA A 107 16.48 8.11 -9.92
CA ALA A 107 16.55 8.33 -8.47
C ALA A 107 17.70 9.26 -8.10
N TYR A 108 17.39 10.35 -7.40
CA TYR A 108 18.35 11.39 -7.00
C TYR A 108 18.30 11.65 -5.51
N PRO A 109 19.44 11.78 -4.81
CA PRO A 109 19.45 12.27 -3.43
C PRO A 109 18.79 13.66 -3.32
N THR A 110 18.02 13.91 -2.27
CA THR A 110 17.34 15.21 -2.05
C THR A 110 18.32 16.37 -1.80
N GLY A 111 19.52 16.08 -1.26
CA GLY A 111 20.53 17.09 -0.92
C GLY A 111 21.43 17.54 -2.06
N LEU A 112 21.33 16.92 -3.24
CA LEU A 112 22.09 17.35 -4.42
C LEU A 112 21.23 18.29 -5.28
N PRO A 113 21.81 19.24 -6.02
CA PRO A 113 21.04 20.00 -7.01
C PRO A 113 20.51 19.06 -8.10
N MET A 114 19.27 19.32 -8.52
CA MET A 114 18.65 18.58 -9.62
C MET A 114 19.37 18.88 -10.93
N PRO A 115 19.61 17.88 -11.80
CA PRO A 115 20.08 18.17 -13.16
C PRO A 115 19.05 19.02 -13.89
N SER A 116 19.50 20.12 -14.47
CA SER A 116 18.67 21.02 -15.26
C SER A 116 18.15 20.32 -16.52
N GLY A 117 16.88 20.57 -16.88
CA GLY A 117 16.28 20.03 -18.11
C GLY A 117 15.53 18.70 -17.96
N MET A 118 15.42 18.17 -16.74
CA MET A 118 14.65 16.94 -16.52
C MET A 118 13.14 17.21 -16.56
N THR A 119 12.42 16.44 -17.37
CA THR A 119 10.97 16.56 -17.59
C THR A 119 10.27 15.30 -17.11
N GLY A 120 9.32 15.40 -16.18
CA GLY A 120 8.66 14.19 -15.65
C GLY A 120 7.97 14.44 -14.31
N ARG A 121 7.29 13.42 -13.78
CA ARG A 121 6.63 13.53 -12.47
C ARG A 121 7.67 13.32 -11.37
N VAL A 122 7.85 14.33 -10.52
CA VAL A 122 8.76 14.27 -9.37
C VAL A 122 8.00 13.78 -8.13
N ILE A 123 8.52 12.74 -7.49
CA ILE A 123 8.05 12.21 -6.20
C ILE A 123 9.19 12.42 -5.20
N THR A 124 8.94 13.16 -4.12
CA THR A 124 9.95 13.45 -3.09
C THR A 124 9.66 12.65 -1.84
N GLU A 125 10.65 11.89 -1.39
CA GLU A 125 10.65 11.09 -0.18
C GLU A 125 11.86 11.48 0.69
N SER A 126 11.88 11.06 1.95
CA SER A 126 12.99 11.36 2.88
C SER A 126 14.32 10.82 2.33
N GLY A 127 15.18 11.72 1.85
CA GLY A 127 16.51 11.41 1.33
C GLY A 127 16.57 11.14 -0.18
N ILE A 128 15.44 11.03 -0.88
CA ILE A 128 15.41 10.67 -2.30
C ILE A 128 14.30 11.40 -3.06
N ARG A 129 14.59 11.74 -4.31
CA ARG A 129 13.63 12.22 -5.30
C ARG A 129 13.61 11.22 -6.44
N LEU A 130 12.43 10.73 -6.77
CA LEU A 130 12.18 9.88 -7.92
C LEU A 130 11.59 10.73 -9.04
N ILE A 131 12.06 10.54 -10.25
CA ILE A 131 11.56 11.22 -11.44
C ILE A 131 11.08 10.15 -12.38
N VAL A 132 9.80 10.23 -12.71
CA VAL A 132 9.10 9.25 -13.53
C VAL A 132 8.88 9.84 -14.91
N HIS A 133 9.45 9.18 -15.93
CA HIS A 133 9.22 9.42 -17.35
C HIS A 133 8.28 8.35 -17.90
N TYR A 134 7.50 8.68 -18.93
CA TYR A 134 6.58 7.78 -19.61
C TYR A 134 6.82 7.81 -21.12
#